data_AF-A0A7K4KRS6-F1
#
_entry.id   AF-A0A7K4KRS6-F1
#
_cell.length_a   1.000
_cell.length_b   1.000
_cell.length_c   1.000
_cell.angle_alpha   90.00
_cell.angle_beta   90.00
_cell.angle_gamma   90.00
#
_symmetry.space_group_name_H-M   'P 1'
#
loop_
_entity.id
_entity.type
_entity.pdbx_description
1 polymer ?
#
loop_
_entity_poly.entity_id
_entity_poly.type
_entity_poly.pdbx_seq_one_letter_code
_entity_poly.pdbx_strand_id
1 'polypeptide(L)'
;NRFCAASHNRTGFLCDDRVTCVPASHVCNRIWDCRNGEDEQEQLCADLPRSLPGYLVFHCGNPAHWIYADRRCDGMNDCGDCSDEMESLAACPPCGSAWWSCTPVLHEYCTCIPKRLCRDSIQHCAGWSDEYIC
;
A
#
# COMPACT_ATOMS: atom_id res chain seq x y z
N ASN A 1 -0.01 21.06 -9.75
CA ASN A 1 -0.51 19.78 -9.26
C ASN A 1 0.35 18.68 -9.89
N ARG A 2 1.07 17.88 -9.09
CA ARG A 2 2.00 16.81 -9.57
C ARG A 2 1.42 15.41 -9.37
N PHE A 3 0.11 15.29 -9.27
CA PHE A 3 -0.59 14.02 -9.12
C PHE A 3 -0.58 13.24 -10.44
N CYS A 4 -0.34 11.94 -10.37
CA CYS A 4 -0.57 10.99 -11.45
C CYS A 4 -1.08 9.65 -10.91
N ALA A 5 -1.67 8.83 -11.79
CA ALA A 5 -2.02 7.45 -11.48
C ALA A 5 -0.91 6.54 -12.03
N ALA A 6 -0.19 5.87 -11.14
CA ALA A 6 0.84 4.90 -11.49
C ALA A 6 0.20 3.55 -11.86
N SER A 7 1.02 2.50 -11.96
CA SER A 7 0.53 1.14 -12.22
C SER A 7 -0.56 0.72 -11.23
N HIS A 8 -1.52 -0.09 -11.69
CA HIS A 8 -2.68 -0.54 -10.91
C HIS A 8 -3.56 0.59 -10.33
N ASN A 9 -3.57 1.77 -10.97
CA ASN A 9 -4.38 2.94 -10.55
C ASN A 9 -4.02 3.45 -9.14
N ARG A 10 -2.77 3.20 -8.72
CA ARG A 10 -2.23 3.68 -7.46
C ARG A 10 -1.79 5.13 -7.56
N THR A 11 -1.81 5.84 -6.44
CA THR A 11 -1.39 7.24 -6.40
C THR A 11 0.11 7.37 -6.66
N GLY A 12 0.49 8.34 -7.49
CA GLY A 12 1.87 8.60 -7.83
C GLY A 12 2.20 10.08 -7.94
N PHE A 13 3.51 10.34 -8.06
CA PHE A 13 4.13 11.62 -8.24
C PHE A 13 4.61 11.79 -9.68
N LEU A 14 4.14 12.85 -10.33
CA LEU A 14 4.48 13.20 -11.70
C LEU A 14 5.78 14.00 -11.71
N CYS A 15 6.81 13.47 -12.38
CA CYS A 15 8.09 14.13 -12.63
C CYS A 15 7.91 15.41 -13.47
N ASP A 16 8.93 16.28 -13.50
CA ASP A 16 8.90 17.57 -14.19
C ASP A 16 8.81 17.42 -15.71
N ASP A 17 9.25 16.26 -16.23
CA ASP A 17 9.09 15.85 -17.62
C ASP A 17 7.62 15.64 -18.03
N ARG A 18 6.69 15.60 -17.07
CA ARG A 18 5.24 15.34 -17.24
C ARG A 18 4.92 14.00 -17.91
N VAL A 19 5.88 13.08 -17.95
CA VAL A 19 5.74 11.75 -18.57
C VAL A 19 5.96 10.66 -17.53
N THR A 20 6.97 10.82 -16.69
CA THR A 20 7.35 9.81 -15.71
C THR A 20 6.46 9.94 -14.47
N CYS A 21 5.74 8.86 -14.16
CA CYS A 21 4.89 8.76 -12.97
C CYS A 21 5.51 7.76 -11.99
N VAL A 22 5.96 8.28 -10.86
CA VAL A 22 6.65 7.51 -9.81
C VAL A 22 5.61 7.08 -8.77
N PRO A 23 5.53 5.80 -8.38
CA PRO A 23 4.66 5.37 -7.28
C PRO A 23 4.92 6.15 -6.00
N ALA A 24 3.91 6.38 -5.15
CA ALA A 24 4.10 7.15 -3.93
C ALA A 24 5.21 6.56 -3.03
N SER A 25 5.31 5.24 -2.92
CA SER A 25 6.36 4.55 -2.15
C SER A 25 7.76 4.62 -2.74
N HIS A 26 7.89 5.13 -3.96
CA HIS A 26 9.17 5.38 -4.61
C HIS A 26 9.64 6.83 -4.44
N VAL A 27 8.82 7.71 -3.87
CA VAL A 27 9.26 9.07 -3.53
C VAL A 27 10.02 9.01 -2.21
N CYS A 28 11.18 9.68 -2.14
CA CYS A 28 12.08 9.64 -0.97
C CYS A 28 12.59 8.22 -0.60
N ASN A 29 12.75 7.34 -1.60
CA ASN A 29 13.28 5.97 -1.48
C ASN A 29 14.82 5.88 -1.66
N ARG A 30 15.52 7.01 -1.86
CA ARG A 30 16.96 7.14 -2.15
C ARG A 30 17.39 6.71 -3.56
N ILE A 31 16.45 6.54 -4.48
CA ILE A 31 16.67 6.19 -5.88
C ILE A 31 16.13 7.33 -6.73
N TRP A 32 16.92 7.82 -7.69
CA TRP A 32 16.45 8.83 -8.62
C TRP A 32 15.63 8.17 -9.72
N ASP A 33 14.32 8.04 -9.50
CA ASP A 33 13.38 7.55 -10.49
C ASP A 33 13.03 8.65 -11.51
N CYS A 34 13.02 9.93 -11.09
CA CYS A 34 12.87 11.04 -12.02
C CYS A 34 14.21 11.48 -12.66
N ARG A 35 14.14 12.05 -13.86
CA ARG A 35 15.33 12.50 -14.63
C ARG A 35 16.21 13.48 -13.87
N ASN A 36 15.62 14.40 -13.10
CA ASN A 36 16.36 15.40 -12.34
C ASN A 36 16.38 15.09 -10.83
N GLY A 37 15.97 13.88 -10.43
CA GLY A 37 15.93 13.45 -9.03
C GLY A 37 14.96 14.24 -8.15
N GLU A 38 13.91 14.84 -8.74
CA GLU A 38 12.91 15.62 -8.02
C GLU A 38 12.04 14.85 -7.02
N ASP A 39 11.96 13.54 -7.19
CA ASP A 39 11.40 12.56 -6.26
C ASP A 39 12.26 12.38 -4.99
N GLU A 40 13.53 12.77 -5.04
CA GLU A 40 14.52 12.65 -3.94
C GLU A 40 15.09 14.00 -3.48
N GLN A 41 14.47 15.11 -3.89
CA GLN A 41 14.92 16.44 -3.49
C GLN A 41 14.70 16.69 -1.99
N GLU A 42 15.67 17.35 -1.34
CA GLU A 42 15.61 17.67 0.09
C GLU A 42 14.36 18.49 0.45
N GLN A 43 13.93 19.39 -0.44
CA GLN A 43 12.70 20.17 -0.24
C GLN A 43 11.45 19.30 -0.10
N LEU A 44 11.44 18.12 -0.73
CA LEU A 44 10.35 17.14 -0.68
C LEU A 44 10.53 16.13 0.45
N CYS A 45 11.77 15.77 0.79
CA CYS A 45 12.09 14.67 1.72
C CYS A 45 12.59 15.10 3.10
N ALA A 46 12.73 16.41 3.40
CA ALA A 46 13.34 16.89 4.64
C ALA A 46 12.48 16.67 5.91
N ASP A 47 11.15 16.71 5.80
CA ASP A 47 10.24 16.61 6.96
C ASP A 47 9.07 15.66 6.64
N LEU A 48 9.34 14.37 6.56
CA LEU A 48 8.33 13.37 6.25
C LEU A 48 7.40 13.12 7.45
N PRO A 49 6.07 13.02 7.26
CA PRO A 49 5.32 13.10 6.01
C PRO A 49 4.84 14.51 5.63
N ARG A 50 5.14 15.54 6.44
CA ARG A 50 4.56 16.90 6.31
C ARG A 50 4.98 17.63 5.04
N SER A 51 6.18 17.36 4.57
CA SER A 51 6.75 17.88 3.32
C SER A 51 6.16 17.21 2.08
N LEU A 52 5.63 15.99 2.21
CA LEU A 52 4.96 15.31 1.11
C LEU A 52 3.58 15.92 0.85
N PRO A 53 3.18 16.03 -0.44
CA PRO A 53 1.81 16.30 -0.80
C PRO A 53 0.85 15.28 -0.17
N GLY A 54 -0.26 15.76 0.40
CA GLY A 54 -1.22 14.89 1.11
C GLY A 54 -1.85 13.77 0.28
N TYR A 55 -1.79 13.82 -1.06
CA TYR A 55 -2.25 12.71 -1.91
C TYR A 55 -1.26 11.53 -1.95
N LEU A 56 0.00 11.73 -1.56
CA LEU A 56 1.01 10.67 -1.44
C LEU A 56 1.04 10.03 -0.05
N VAL A 57 0.28 10.56 0.91
CA VAL A 57 0.31 10.17 2.30
C VAL A 57 -1.03 9.58 2.71
N PHE A 58 -0.99 8.48 3.45
CA PHE A 58 -2.14 7.93 4.14
C PHE A 58 -1.84 7.79 5.62
N HIS A 59 -2.75 8.27 6.47
CA HIS A 59 -2.64 8.09 7.91
C HIS A 59 -3.37 6.82 8.32
N CYS A 60 -2.69 6.00 9.11
CA CYS A 60 -3.27 4.80 9.71
C CYS A 60 -4.35 5.19 10.74
N GLY A 61 -5.02 4.19 11.33
CA GLY A 61 -6.00 4.41 12.39
C GLY A 61 -5.42 5.20 13.56
N ASN A 62 -4.13 5.01 13.84
CA ASN A 62 -3.34 5.94 14.63
C ASN A 62 -2.74 7.05 13.76
N PRO A 63 -3.11 8.34 13.96
CA PRO A 63 -2.61 9.44 13.13
C PRO A 63 -1.10 9.72 13.28
N ALA A 64 -0.45 9.17 14.32
CA ALA A 64 1.00 9.22 14.47
C ALA A 64 1.74 8.31 13.48
N HIS A 65 1.06 7.28 12.96
CA HIS A 65 1.60 6.36 11.95
C HIS A 65 1.02 6.71 10.58
N TRP A 66 1.86 6.60 9.56
CA TRP A 66 1.51 6.91 8.19
C TRP A 66 2.26 5.98 7.25
N ILE A 67 1.69 5.80 6.06
CA ILE A 67 2.25 5.01 4.98
C ILE A 67 2.10 5.80 3.67
N TYR A 68 2.77 5.35 2.62
CA TYR A 68 2.57 5.91 1.29
C TYR A 68 1.19 5.54 0.74
N ALA A 69 0.56 6.46 0.02
CA ALA A 69 -0.82 6.29 -0.43
C ALA A 69 -1.02 5.13 -1.42
N ASP A 70 0.04 4.66 -2.08
CA ASP A 70 0.04 3.50 -2.97
C ASP A 70 0.11 2.15 -2.24
N ARG A 71 0.36 2.17 -0.93
CA ARG A 71 0.34 1.00 -0.03
C ARG A 71 -1.04 0.68 0.52
N ARG A 72 -2.00 1.58 0.36
CA ARG A 72 -3.39 1.30 0.68
C ARG A 72 -3.91 0.19 -0.21
N CYS A 73 -4.60 -0.77 0.38
CA CYS A 73 -5.28 -1.84 -0.33
C CYS A 73 -4.33 -2.66 -1.21
N ASP A 74 -3.08 -2.81 -0.78
CA ASP A 74 -2.07 -3.61 -1.47
C ASP A 74 -2.06 -5.09 -1.02
N GLY A 75 -2.87 -5.41 -0.01
CA GLY A 75 -3.04 -6.74 0.56
C GLY A 75 -2.11 -7.02 1.75
N MET A 76 -1.26 -6.06 2.13
CA MET A 76 -0.32 -6.18 3.23
C MET A 76 -0.72 -5.27 4.38
N ASN A 77 -0.37 -5.66 5.61
CA ASN A 77 -0.55 -4.81 6.78
C ASN A 77 0.65 -3.85 6.95
N ASP A 78 0.66 -2.75 6.23
CA ASP A 78 1.72 -1.72 6.35
C ASP A 78 1.48 -0.81 7.56
N CYS A 79 0.23 -0.60 7.97
CA CYS A 79 -0.07 0.19 9.17
C CYS A 79 0.18 -0.55 10.50
N GLY A 80 0.25 -1.88 10.48
CA GLY A 80 0.32 -2.75 11.66
C GLY A 80 -1.02 -2.96 12.36
N ASP A 81 -2.00 -2.07 12.16
CA ASP A 81 -3.36 -2.14 12.70
C ASP A 81 -4.43 -2.46 11.64
N CYS A 82 -4.02 -2.80 10.41
CA CYS A 82 -4.90 -3.11 9.27
C CYS A 82 -5.77 -1.97 8.73
N SER A 83 -5.54 -0.73 9.17
CA SER A 83 -6.33 0.42 8.72
C SER A 83 -6.22 0.72 7.21
N ASP A 84 -5.09 0.34 6.62
CA ASP A 84 -4.73 0.46 5.21
C ASP A 84 -5.41 -0.57 4.31
N GLU A 85 -5.91 -1.66 4.88
CA GLU A 85 -6.57 -2.77 4.16
C GLU A 85 -8.07 -2.88 4.49
N MET A 86 -8.59 -1.97 5.32
CA MET A 86 -9.95 -2.03 5.82
C MET A 86 -10.88 -1.05 5.09
N GLU A 87 -12.00 -1.59 4.60
CA GLU A 87 -13.08 -0.84 3.91
C GLU A 87 -13.48 0.44 4.65
N SER A 88 -13.62 0.40 5.98
CA SER A 88 -14.11 1.54 6.77
C SER A 88 -13.14 2.72 6.86
N LEU A 89 -11.84 2.50 6.66
CA LEU A 89 -10.82 3.55 6.77
C LEU A 89 -10.18 3.87 5.43
N ALA A 90 -9.77 2.84 4.68
CA ALA A 90 -9.07 2.99 3.42
C ALA A 90 -9.99 2.91 2.19
N ALA A 91 -11.28 2.58 2.35
CA ALA A 91 -12.23 2.37 1.24
C ALA A 91 -11.68 1.39 0.18
N CYS A 92 -10.99 0.35 0.64
CA CYS A 92 -10.47 -0.72 -0.21
C CYS A 92 -11.61 -1.46 -0.89
N PRO A 93 -11.40 -2.11 -2.03
CA PRO A 93 -12.37 -3.07 -2.56
C PRO A 93 -12.31 -4.40 -1.80
N PRO A 94 -13.35 -5.25 -1.92
CA PRO A 94 -13.31 -6.61 -1.38
C PRO A 94 -12.18 -7.42 -2.03
N CYS A 95 -11.73 -8.48 -1.35
CA CYS A 95 -10.64 -9.35 -1.81
C CYS A 95 -10.84 -9.73 -3.29
N GLY A 96 -9.86 -9.39 -4.13
CA GLY A 96 -9.89 -9.68 -5.56
C GLY A 96 -9.85 -11.19 -5.86
N SER A 97 -10.03 -11.54 -7.13
CA SER A 97 -10.07 -12.94 -7.58
C SER A 97 -8.80 -13.75 -7.30
N ALA A 98 -7.65 -13.09 -7.13
CA ALA A 98 -6.35 -13.69 -6.77
C ALA A 98 -6.15 -13.89 -5.26
N TRP A 99 -7.10 -13.41 -4.44
CA TRP A 99 -7.04 -13.42 -2.99
C TRP A 99 -8.18 -14.23 -2.39
N TRP A 100 -7.97 -14.76 -1.19
CA TRP A 100 -8.93 -15.53 -0.42
C TRP A 100 -9.30 -14.76 0.85
N SER A 101 -10.59 -14.50 1.06
CA SER A 101 -11.06 -13.75 2.22
C SER A 101 -11.19 -14.66 3.43
N CYS A 102 -10.48 -14.33 4.50
CA CYS A 102 -10.58 -15.00 5.79
C CYS A 102 -9.97 -14.13 6.89
N THR A 103 -10.03 -14.58 8.14
CA THR A 103 -9.25 -13.97 9.23
C THR A 103 -7.87 -14.62 9.27
N PRO A 104 -6.79 -13.91 8.89
CA PRO A 104 -5.45 -14.51 8.85
C PRO A 104 -4.91 -14.78 10.27
N VAL A 105 -4.06 -15.79 10.40
CA VAL A 105 -3.33 -16.08 11.65
C VAL A 105 -2.10 -15.19 11.77
N LEU A 106 -1.45 -14.89 10.64
CA LEU A 106 -0.28 -14.04 10.57
C LEU A 106 -0.70 -12.57 10.45
N HIS A 107 -0.05 -11.70 11.24
CA HIS A 107 -0.32 -10.26 11.26
C HIS A 107 0.19 -9.53 9.99
N GLU A 108 0.82 -10.26 9.07
CA GLU A 108 1.23 -9.77 7.74
C GLU A 108 0.02 -9.43 6.86
N TYR A 109 -1.09 -10.16 7.04
CA TYR A 109 -2.33 -10.01 6.26
C TYR A 109 -3.49 -9.59 7.17
N CYS A 110 -4.43 -8.83 6.63
CA CYS A 110 -5.54 -8.27 7.41
C CYS A 110 -6.87 -9.03 7.23
N THR A 111 -7.31 -9.18 5.98
CA THR A 111 -8.64 -9.76 5.64
C THR A 111 -8.58 -10.71 4.45
N CYS A 112 -7.46 -10.70 3.74
CA CYS A 112 -7.26 -11.45 2.52
C CYS A 112 -5.87 -12.11 2.56
N ILE A 113 -5.78 -13.39 2.22
CA ILE A 113 -4.50 -14.05 1.97
C ILE A 113 -4.35 -14.37 0.47
N PRO A 114 -3.14 -14.46 -0.07
CA PRO A 114 -2.93 -14.89 -1.45
C PRO A 114 -3.50 -16.30 -1.70
N LYS A 115 -4.24 -16.52 -2.81
CA LYS A 115 -4.77 -17.86 -3.14
C LYS A 115 -3.70 -18.94 -3.34
N ARG A 116 -2.44 -18.55 -3.57
CA ARG A 116 -1.30 -19.48 -3.60
C ARG A 116 -1.06 -20.19 -2.27
N LEU A 117 -1.60 -19.67 -1.17
CA LEU A 117 -1.53 -20.23 0.18
C LEU A 117 -2.73 -21.15 0.50
N CYS A 118 -3.61 -21.39 -0.47
CA CYS A 118 -4.70 -22.34 -0.28
C CYS A 118 -4.23 -23.78 -0.44
N ARG A 119 -4.65 -24.65 0.49
CA ARG A 119 -4.36 -26.08 0.49
C ARG A 119 -2.86 -26.36 0.45
N ASP A 120 -2.08 -25.52 1.12
CA ASP A 120 -0.62 -25.63 1.18
C ASP A 120 -0.14 -26.37 2.44
N SER A 121 -1.07 -26.95 3.20
CA SER A 121 -0.85 -27.68 4.45
C SER A 121 -0.36 -26.83 5.61
N ILE A 122 -0.43 -25.49 5.50
CA ILE A 122 -0.07 -24.55 6.56
C ILE A 122 -1.29 -23.70 6.91
N GLN A 123 -1.52 -23.50 8.20
CA GLN A 123 -2.64 -22.69 8.67
C GLN A 123 -2.35 -21.19 8.46
N HIS A 124 -2.95 -20.60 7.44
CA HIS A 124 -2.97 -19.18 7.16
C HIS A 124 -4.25 -18.51 7.66
N CYS A 125 -5.39 -19.20 7.68
CA CYS A 125 -6.64 -18.69 8.23
C CYS A 125 -6.95 -19.29 9.61
N ALA A 126 -7.46 -18.47 10.55
CA ALA A 126 -7.78 -18.90 11.91
C ALA A 126 -8.75 -20.10 11.95
N GLY A 127 -9.67 -20.19 10.99
CA GLY A 127 -10.63 -21.29 10.85
C GLY A 127 -10.20 -22.44 9.94
N TRP A 128 -8.93 -22.50 9.50
CA TRP A 128 -8.44 -23.47 8.49
C TRP A 128 -9.22 -23.42 7.15
N SER A 129 -9.92 -22.31 6.88
CA SER A 129 -10.75 -22.18 5.68
C SER A 129 -9.93 -22.15 4.38
N ASP A 130 -8.68 -21.72 4.48
CA ASP A 130 -7.64 -21.84 3.46
C ASP A 130 -7.36 -23.29 3.04
N GLU A 131 -7.48 -24.25 3.96
CA GLU A 131 -7.18 -25.66 3.71
C GLU A 131 -8.42 -26.47 3.33
N TYR A 132 -9.61 -26.11 3.84
CA TYR A 132 -10.83 -26.90 3.64
C TYR A 132 -11.79 -26.39 2.55
N ILE A 133 -11.86 -25.07 2.31
CA ILE A 133 -12.95 -24.47 1.52
C ILE A 133 -12.47 -23.85 0.21
N CYS A 134 -11.24 -23.33 0.18
CA CYS A 134 -10.67 -22.71 -1.01
C CYS A 134 -10.86 -23.59 -2.27
#